data_AF-A0A7S3LC06-F1
#
_entry.id   AF-A0A7S3LC06-F1
#
_cell.length_a   1.000
_cell.length_b   1.000
_cell.length_c   1.000
_cell.angle_alpha   90.00
_cell.angle_beta   90.00
_cell.angle_gamma   90.00
#
_symmetry.space_group_name_H-M   'P 1'
#
loop_
_entity.id
_entity.type
_entity.pdbx_description
1 polymer ?
#
loop_
_entity_poly.entity_id
_entity_poly.type
_entity_poly.pdbx_seq_one_letter_code
_entity_poly.pdbx_strand_id
1 'polypeptide(L)'
;KVLFIDDPLNASAVHLGAGGIGMIFVAFCSNPDYGGEDFAGIFYGGSGSFLGNQIYAMVVYSAWTAVTSGVLFFGLKQAGWFRISEEDERLGADATHHGGKAYLMDDDTIGETKHQLGSDSDDVVA
;
A
#
# COMPACT_ATOMS: atom_id res chain seq x y z
N LYS A 1 -7.39 4.97 13.63
CA LYS A 1 -7.89 4.19 12.47
C LYS A 1 -9.39 4.41 12.36
N VAL A 2 -9.90 4.98 11.26
CA VAL A 2 -11.34 5.35 11.12
C VAL A 2 -12.13 4.29 10.34
N LEU A 3 -11.52 3.70 9.30
CA LEU A 3 -12.20 2.78 8.38
C LEU A 3 -11.93 1.29 8.66
N PHE A 4 -11.01 0.96 9.57
CA PHE A 4 -10.59 -0.41 9.90
C PHE A 4 -10.21 -1.27 8.67
N ILE A 5 -9.68 -0.64 7.62
CA ILE A 5 -9.12 -1.31 6.45
C ILE A 5 -7.65 -1.62 6.72
N ASP A 6 -7.25 -2.87 6.48
CA ASP A 6 -5.87 -3.31 6.55
C ASP A 6 -5.24 -3.24 5.15
N ASP A 7 -4.49 -2.17 4.91
CA ASP A 7 -3.64 -1.97 3.74
C ASP A 7 -2.18 -2.22 4.18
N PRO A 8 -1.67 -3.46 4.03
CA PRO A 8 -0.44 -3.88 4.73
C PRO A 8 0.79 -3.07 4.34
N LEU A 9 0.79 -2.50 3.14
CA LEU A 9 1.91 -1.74 2.58
C LEU A 9 1.60 -0.24 2.47
N ASN A 10 0.45 0.22 2.99
CA ASN A 10 -0.07 1.59 2.77
C ASN A 10 -0.10 1.98 1.28
N ALA A 11 -0.37 1.02 0.39
CA ALA A 11 -0.33 1.23 -1.05
C ALA A 11 -1.37 2.27 -1.49
N SER A 12 -2.55 2.28 -0.87
CA SER A 12 -3.59 3.26 -1.15
C SER A 12 -3.18 4.67 -0.73
N ALA A 13 -2.55 4.85 0.43
CA ALA A 13 -2.10 6.16 0.89
C ALA A 13 -0.97 6.71 0.00
N VAL A 14 0.01 5.88 -0.34
CA VAL A 14 1.18 6.30 -1.12
C VAL A 14 0.84 6.45 -2.61
N HIS A 15 0.21 5.45 -3.23
CA HIS A 15 0.00 5.48 -4.68
C HIS A 15 -1.29 6.20 -5.08
N LEU A 16 -2.43 5.86 -4.48
CA LEU A 16 -3.70 6.52 -4.81
C LEU A 16 -3.76 7.93 -4.20
N GLY A 17 -3.35 8.08 -2.94
CA GLY A 17 -3.32 9.37 -2.23
C GLY A 17 -2.30 10.34 -2.83
N ALA A 18 -1.01 10.02 -2.76
CA ALA A 18 0.03 10.93 -3.26
C ALA A 18 -0.04 11.10 -4.78
N GLY A 19 -0.34 10.03 -5.53
CA GLY A 19 -0.55 10.12 -6.98
C GLY A 19 -1.75 11.01 -7.34
N GLY A 20 -2.86 10.88 -6.62
CA GLY A 20 -4.04 11.73 -6.81
C GLY A 20 -3.74 13.20 -6.53
N ILE A 21 -3.04 13.51 -5.45
CA ILE A 21 -2.58 14.89 -5.17
C ILE A 21 -1.65 15.37 -6.30
N GLY A 22 -0.70 14.54 -6.74
CA GLY A 22 0.18 14.87 -7.86
C GLY A 22 -0.57 15.26 -9.13
N MET A 23 -1.61 14.53 -9.50
CA MET A 23 -2.47 14.85 -10.65
C MET A 23 -3.16 16.21 -10.51
N ILE A 24 -3.61 16.57 -9.31
CA ILE A 24 -4.13 17.92 -9.04
C ILE A 24 -3.04 18.96 -9.29
N PHE A 25 -1.83 18.76 -8.77
CA PHE A 25 -0.71 19.69 -8.99
C PHE A 25 -0.32 19.84 -10.46
N VAL A 26 -0.45 18.81 -11.29
CA VAL A 26 -0.23 18.92 -12.75
C VAL A 26 -1.13 20.01 -13.35
N ALA A 27 -2.41 20.07 -12.95
CA ALA A 27 -3.34 21.07 -13.46
C ALA A 27 -2.95 22.52 -13.10
N PHE A 28 -2.21 22.72 -12.02
CA PHE A 28 -1.76 24.04 -11.59
C PHE A 28 -0.36 24.39 -12.12
N CYS A 29 0.55 23.43 -12.08
CA CYS A 29 1.99 23.66 -12.20
C CYS A 29 2.61 23.17 -13.51
N SER A 30 1.83 22.62 -14.44
CA SER A 30 2.36 22.21 -15.75
C SER A 30 2.92 23.41 -16.52
N ASN A 31 4.21 23.39 -16.84
CA ASN A 31 4.85 24.47 -17.59
C ASN A 31 4.70 24.19 -19.10
N PRO A 32 4.11 25.14 -19.88
CA PRO A 32 3.93 24.97 -21.32
C PRO A 32 5.23 24.77 -22.10
N ASP A 33 6.39 25.21 -21.59
CA ASP A 33 7.70 24.97 -22.22
C ASP A 33 8.04 23.48 -22.38
N TYR A 34 7.46 22.62 -21.53
CA TYR A 34 7.65 21.16 -21.56
C TYR A 34 6.44 20.41 -22.08
N GLY A 35 5.23 20.91 -21.79
CA GLY A 35 3.97 20.24 -22.11
C GLY A 35 3.31 20.69 -23.40
N GLY A 36 3.65 21.87 -23.91
CA GLY A 36 2.90 22.59 -24.94
C GLY A 36 1.80 23.48 -24.34
N GLU A 37 1.41 24.51 -25.10
CA GLU A 37 0.44 25.54 -24.67
C GLU A 37 -0.92 24.96 -24.27
N ASP A 38 -1.37 23.89 -24.93
CA ASP A 38 -2.64 23.22 -24.63
C ASP A 38 -2.67 22.56 -23.24
N PHE A 39 -1.50 22.37 -22.62
CA PHE A 39 -1.32 21.75 -21.30
C PHE A 39 -0.71 22.71 -20.28
N ALA A 40 -0.80 24.02 -20.53
CA ALA A 40 -0.41 25.02 -19.55
C ALA A 40 -1.23 24.84 -18.26
N GLY A 41 -0.54 24.79 -17.13
CA GLY A 41 -1.16 24.81 -15.81
C GLY A 41 -1.74 26.18 -15.50
N ILE A 42 -2.67 26.23 -14.54
CA ILE A 42 -3.35 27.48 -14.14
C ILE A 42 -2.35 28.58 -13.73
N PHE A 43 -1.24 28.23 -13.07
CA PHE A 43 -0.21 29.21 -12.68
C PHE A 43 0.63 29.72 -13.85
N TYR A 44 0.55 29.07 -15.01
CA TYR A 44 1.25 29.43 -16.23
C TYR A 44 0.31 30.05 -17.28
N GLY A 45 -0.88 30.51 -16.88
CA GLY A 45 -1.85 31.14 -17.78
C GLY A 45 -2.81 30.17 -18.47
N GLY A 46 -2.75 28.89 -18.11
CA GLY A 46 -3.71 27.87 -18.55
C GLY A 46 -5.11 28.04 -17.96
N SER A 47 -6.03 27.17 -18.39
CA SER A 47 -7.44 27.23 -18.02
C SER A 47 -7.81 26.22 -16.93
N GLY A 48 -8.83 26.55 -16.13
CA GLY A 48 -9.45 25.63 -15.16
C GLY A 48 -10.05 24.38 -15.79
N SER A 49 -10.27 24.36 -17.11
CA SER A 49 -10.63 23.14 -17.85
C SER A 49 -9.59 22.04 -17.69
N PHE A 50 -8.31 22.38 -17.55
CA PHE A 50 -7.25 21.39 -17.37
C PHE A 50 -7.35 20.69 -16.02
N LEU A 51 -7.75 21.40 -14.95
CA LEU A 51 -8.08 20.78 -13.66
C LEU A 51 -9.28 19.83 -13.76
N GLY A 52 -10.31 20.23 -14.50
CA GLY A 52 -11.44 19.36 -14.82
C GLY A 52 -11.00 18.06 -15.51
N ASN A 53 -10.08 18.16 -16.48
CA ASN A 53 -9.52 17.00 -17.17
C ASN A 53 -8.73 16.08 -16.22
N GLN A 54 -7.91 16.64 -15.32
CA GLN A 54 -7.16 15.82 -14.35
C GLN A 54 -8.10 15.09 -13.38
N ILE A 55 -9.14 15.77 -12.87
CA ILE A 55 -10.14 15.15 -11.98
C ILE A 55 -10.92 14.06 -12.73
N TYR A 56 -11.33 14.32 -13.98
CA TYR A 56 -12.01 13.34 -14.81
C TYR A 56 -11.13 12.09 -15.03
N ALA A 57 -9.85 12.29 -15.38
CA ALA A 57 -8.90 11.19 -15.53
C ALA A 57 -8.74 10.38 -14.23
N MET A 58 -8.62 11.05 -13.07
CA MET A 58 -8.55 10.38 -11.77
C MET A 58 -9.77 9.48 -11.52
N VAL A 59 -10.98 9.96 -11.82
CA VAL A 59 -12.21 9.16 -11.66
C VAL A 59 -12.23 7.97 -12.61
N VAL A 60 -11.88 8.18 -13.88
CA VAL A 60 -11.84 7.12 -14.89
C VAL A 60 -10.85 6.04 -14.52
N TYR A 61 -9.62 6.40 -14.13
CA TYR A 61 -8.59 5.45 -13.72
C TYR A 61 -9.00 4.70 -12.45
N SER A 62 -9.52 5.41 -11.44
CA SER A 62 -9.98 4.78 -10.19
C SER A 62 -11.12 3.80 -10.44
N ALA A 63 -12.09 4.16 -11.29
CA ALA A 63 -13.21 3.30 -11.65
C ALA A 63 -12.75 2.08 -12.45
N TRP A 64 -11.88 2.26 -13.45
CA TRP A 64 -11.32 1.16 -14.22
C TRP A 64 -10.56 0.18 -13.33
N THR A 65 -9.66 0.67 -12.47
CA THR A 65 -8.91 -0.17 -11.52
C THR A 65 -9.85 -0.88 -10.54
N ALA A 66 -10.81 -0.17 -9.93
CA ALA A 66 -11.76 -0.77 -8.99
C ALA A 66 -12.62 -1.87 -9.64
N VAL A 67 -13.10 -1.66 -10.86
CA VAL A 67 -13.91 -2.65 -11.59
C VAL A 67 -13.06 -3.86 -11.96
N THR A 68 -11.90 -3.66 -12.60
CA THR A 68 -11.05 -4.76 -13.07
C THR A 68 -10.48 -5.58 -11.91
N SER A 69 -9.92 -4.92 -10.89
CA SER A 69 -9.45 -5.60 -9.68
C SER A 69 -10.61 -6.24 -8.92
N GLY A 70 -11.76 -5.58 -8.84
CA GLY A 70 -12.96 -6.10 -8.20
C GLY A 70 -13.44 -7.40 -8.85
N VAL A 71 -13.55 -7.44 -10.18
CA VAL A 71 -13.93 -8.65 -10.93
C VAL A 71 -12.92 -9.78 -10.68
N LEU A 72 -11.62 -9.50 -10.77
CA LEU A 72 -10.57 -10.49 -10.55
C LEU A 72 -10.61 -11.07 -9.13
N PHE A 73 -10.53 -10.22 -8.10
CA PHE A 73 -10.45 -10.67 -6.72
C PHE A 73 -11.76 -11.27 -6.22
N PHE A 74 -12.91 -10.77 -6.69
CA PHE A 74 -14.18 -11.43 -6.41
C PHE A 74 -14.23 -12.82 -7.04
N GLY A 75 -13.79 -12.98 -8.29
CA GLY A 75 -13.69 -14.28 -8.95
C GLY A 75 -12.79 -15.27 -8.17
N LEU A 76 -11.60 -14.82 -7.78
CA LEU A 76 -10.68 -15.62 -6.95
C LEU A 76 -11.27 -15.99 -5.59
N LYS A 77 -12.04 -15.08 -4.98
CA LYS A 77 -12.72 -15.34 -3.71
C LYS A 77 -13.80 -16.42 -3.87
N GLN A 78 -14.60 -16.34 -4.92
CA GLN A 78 -15.63 -17.35 -5.19
C GLN A 78 -15.03 -18.72 -5.51
N ALA A 79 -13.84 -18.77 -6.11
CA ALA A 79 -13.10 -20.00 -6.34
C ALA A 79 -12.39 -20.55 -5.08
N GLY A 80 -12.37 -19.80 -3.98
CA GLY A 80 -11.63 -20.16 -2.77
C GLY A 80 -10.11 -20.03 -2.89
N TRP A 81 -9.60 -19.22 -3.83
CA TRP A 81 -8.17 -19.07 -4.13
C TRP A 81 -7.58 -17.73 -3.68
N PHE A 82 -8.40 -16.83 -3.15
CA PHE A 82 -7.96 -15.47 -2.85
C PHE A 82 -7.11 -15.34 -1.58
N ARG A 83 -7.36 -16.15 -0.55
CA ARG A 83 -6.66 -16.10 0.74
C ARG A 83 -6.35 -17.51 1.24
N ILE A 84 -5.19 -17.67 1.89
CA ILE A 84 -4.81 -18.90 2.60
C ILE A 84 -5.72 -19.13 3.83
N SER A 85 -5.66 -20.32 4.42
CA SER A 85 -6.43 -20.62 5.62
C SER A 85 -5.97 -19.81 6.82
N GLU A 86 -6.84 -19.58 7.81
CA GLU A 86 -6.45 -18.90 9.06
C GLU A 86 -5.35 -19.65 9.82
N GLU A 87 -5.34 -20.99 9.72
CA GLU A 87 -4.29 -21.82 10.29
C GLU A 87 -2.94 -21.55 9.61
N ASP A 88 -2.92 -21.55 8.27
CA ASP A 88 -1.71 -21.27 7.49
C ASP A 88 -1.23 -19.83 7.69
N GLU A 89 -2.16 -18.87 7.79
CA GLU A 89 -1.85 -17.47 8.06
C GLU A 89 -1.19 -17.30 9.43
N ARG A 90 -1.66 -18.05 10.45
CA ARG A 90 -1.08 -18.01 11.80
C ARG A 90 0.29 -18.69 11.88
N LEU A 91 0.52 -19.74 11.09
CA LEU A 91 1.82 -20.43 10.99
C LEU A 91 2.84 -19.65 10.16
N GLY A 92 2.37 -18.85 9.20
CA GLY A 92 3.18 -18.05 8.29
C GLY A 92 3.38 -18.73 6.93
N ALA A 93 3.17 -17.96 5.86
CA ALA A 93 3.20 -18.46 4.48
C ALA A 93 4.55 -19.07 4.07
N ASP A 94 5.65 -18.64 4.68
CA ASP A 94 6.98 -19.22 4.42
C ASP A 94 7.02 -20.69 4.84
N ALA A 95 6.51 -21.00 6.04
CA ALA A 95 6.52 -22.34 6.59
C ALA A 95 5.50 -23.26 5.90
N THR A 96 4.32 -22.74 5.54
CA THR A 96 3.23 -23.55 5.00
C THR A 96 3.28 -23.73 3.49
N HIS A 97 3.83 -22.75 2.75
CA HIS A 97 3.83 -22.77 1.27
C HIS A 97 5.22 -22.71 0.62
N HIS A 98 6.28 -22.34 1.36
CA HIS A 98 7.63 -22.12 0.78
C HIS A 98 8.73 -23.01 1.38
N GLY A 99 8.35 -24.02 2.17
CA GLY A 99 9.24 -25.11 2.57
C GLY A 99 10.18 -24.81 3.75
N GLY A 100 9.97 -23.72 4.49
CA GLY A 100 10.76 -23.45 5.70
C GLY A 100 10.75 -21.99 6.14
N LYS A 101 11.53 -21.67 7.17
CA LYS A 101 11.67 -20.30 7.68
C LYS A 101 12.59 -19.49 6.75
N ALA A 102 12.27 -18.23 6.49
CA ALA A 102 13.14 -17.31 5.74
C ALA A 102 14.50 -17.07 6.42
N TYR A 103 14.55 -17.16 7.75
CA TYR A 103 15.75 -16.99 8.55
C TYR A 103 16.00 -18.21 9.43
N LEU A 104 17.24 -18.68 9.45
CA LEU A 104 17.74 -19.58 10.48
C LEU A 104 17.91 -18.73 11.75
N MET A 105 16.90 -18.75 12.62
CA MET A 105 17.12 -18.35 14.00
C MET A 105 17.98 -19.45 14.61
N ASP A 106 19.29 -19.23 14.74
CA ASP A 106 20.14 -20.13 15.51
C ASP A 106 19.61 -20.14 16.95
N ASP A 107 19.30 -21.34 17.46
CA ASP A 107 18.75 -21.56 18.81
C ASP A 107 19.61 -20.88 19.91
N ASP A 108 20.89 -20.62 19.63
CA ASP A 108 21.84 -19.94 20.52
C ASP A 108 21.43 -18.48 20.83
N THR A 109 20.80 -17.77 19.88
CA THR A 109 20.36 -16.37 20.09
C THR A 109 19.09 -16.24 20.94
N ILE A 110 18.24 -17.28 20.97
CA ILE A 110 17.07 -17.35 21.85
C ILE A 110 17.51 -17.59 23.31
N GLY A 111 18.60 -18.35 23.51
CA GLY A 111 19.24 -18.54 24.82
C GLY A 111 19.73 -17.21 25.41
N GLU A 112 20.44 -16.40 24.63
CA GLU A 112 20.94 -15.09 25.09
C GLU A 112 19.81 -14.07 25.32
N THR A 113 18.81 -14.01 24.44
CA THR A 113 17.69 -13.05 24.58
C THR A 113 16.80 -13.38 25.78
N LYS A 114 16.54 -14.67 26.05
CA LYS A 114 15.82 -15.10 27.25
C LYS A 114 16.64 -14.92 28.53
N HIS A 115 17.96 -15.06 28.46
CA HIS A 115 18.84 -14.79 29.61
C HIS A 115 18.85 -13.30 29.98
N GLN A 116 18.88 -12.40 28.98
CA GLN A 116 18.86 -10.95 29.20
C GLN A 116 17.48 -10.42 29.65
N LEU A 117 16.39 -10.91 29.05
CA LEU A 117 15.03 -10.50 29.47
C LEU A 117 14.60 -11.13 30.82
N GLY A 118 15.23 -12.22 31.23
CA GLY A 118 15.04 -12.84 32.54
C GLY A 118 15.95 -12.29 33.64
N SER A 119 17.07 -11.62 33.30
CA SER A 119 17.92 -10.96 34.30
C SER A 119 17.40 -9.58 34.68
N ASP A 120 16.76 -8.86 33.74
CA ASP A 120 16.30 -7.48 33.98
C ASP A 120 14.99 -7.38 34.77
N SER A 121 14.26 -8.49 35.01
CA SER A 121 13.06 -8.48 35.85
C SER A 121 13.33 -8.58 37.35
N ASP A 122 14.55 -8.98 37.74
CA ASP A 122 14.91 -9.20 39.15
C ASP A 122 15.54 -7.95 39.80
N ASP A 123 15.91 -6.93 39.01
CA ASP A 123 16.56 -5.70 39.50
C ASP A 123 15.63 -4.49 39.67
N VAL A 124 14.32 -4.62 39.43
CA VAL A 124 13.34 -3.52 39.61
C VAL A 124 12.43 -3.72 40.84
N VAL A 125 12.69 -4.76 41.64
CA VAL A 125 12.05 -4.98 42.95
C VAL A 125 13.11 -5.02 44.05
N ALA A 126 13.74 -3.87 44.30
CA ALA A 126 14.46 -3.56 45.53
C ALA A 126 14.20 -2.10 45.93
#